data_AF-A0A2T5DFQ6-F1
#
_entry.id   AF-A0A2T5DFQ6-F1
#
_cell.length_a   1.000
_cell.length_b   1.000
_cell.length_c   1.000
_cell.angle_alpha   90.00
_cell.angle_beta   90.00
_cell.angle_gamma   90.00
#
_symmetry.space_group_name_H-M   'P 1'
#
loop_
_entity.id
_entity.type
_entity.pdbx_description
1 polymer ?
#
loop_
_entity_poly.entity_id
_entity_poly.type
_entity_poly.pdbx_seq_one_letter_code
_entity_poly.pdbx_strand_id
1 'polypeptide(L)' 'MDYFNQAMALFSNGIITAGSLLTVWGIIQLGVAIKEHNGPGMQHAIFQIVGGAVILAAGAWITNISM' A
#
# COMPACT_ATOMS: atom_id res chain seq x y z
N MET A 1 -11.61 -22.29 -15.40
CA MET A 1 -11.68 -20.81 -15.47
C MET A 1 -12.02 -20.19 -14.12
N ASP A 2 -12.93 -20.75 -13.32
CA ASP A 2 -13.25 -20.20 -11.97
C ASP A 2 -12.07 -20.15 -10.98
N TYR A 3 -11.26 -21.21 -10.89
CA TYR A 3 -10.14 -21.25 -9.94
C TYR A 3 -9.08 -20.17 -10.19
N PHE A 4 -8.89 -19.77 -11.45
CA PHE A 4 -7.95 -18.72 -11.83
C PHE A 4 -8.44 -17.35 -11.38
N ASN A 5 -9.72 -17.04 -11.65
CA ASN A 5 -10.33 -15.79 -11.20
C ASN A 5 -10.40 -15.70 -9.66
N GLN A 6 -10.68 -16.82 -9.00
CA GLN A 6 -10.65 -16.90 -7.55
C GLN A 6 -9.23 -16.67 -6.98
N ALA A 7 -8.21 -17.27 -7.60
CA ALA A 7 -6.81 -17.05 -7.21
C ALA A 7 -6.40 -15.59 -7.43
N MET A 8 -6.79 -14.97 -8.54
CA MET A 8 -6.52 -13.56 -8.83
C MET A 8 -7.19 -12.62 -7.82
N ALA A 9 -8.43 -12.92 -7.42
CA ALA A 9 -9.16 -12.16 -6.41
C ALA A 9 -8.49 -12.26 -5.02
N LEU A 10 -8.05 -13.46 -4.62
CA LEU A 10 -7.30 -13.65 -3.38
C LEU A 10 -5.97 -12.88 -3.40
N PHE A 11 -5.28 -12.90 -4.54
CA PHE A 11 -4.02 -12.18 -4.72
C PHE A 11 -4.21 -10.67 -4.64
N SER A 12 -5.22 -10.13 -5.33
CA SER A 12 -5.58 -8.71 -5.24
C SER A 12 -5.91 -8.29 -3.81
N ASN A 13 -6.74 -9.06 -3.10
CA ASN A 13 -7.07 -8.78 -1.71
C ASN A 13 -5.83 -8.79 -0.80
N GLY A 14 -4.88 -9.71 -1.06
CA GLY A 14 -3.59 -9.75 -0.38
C GLY A 14 -2.76 -8.48 -0.62
N ILE A 15 -2.66 -8.02 -1.86
CA ILE A 15 -1.94 -6.80 -2.23
C ILE A 15 -2.59 -5.56 -1.62
N ILE A 16 -3.92 -5.45 -1.68
CA ILE A 16 -4.66 -4.33 -1.09
C ILE A 16 -4.41 -4.29 0.42
N THR A 17 -4.45 -5.44 1.09
CA THR A 17 -4.17 -5.53 2.54
C THR A 17 -2.73 -5.09 2.85
N ALA A 18 -1.75 -5.60 2.11
CA ALA A 18 -0.35 -5.22 2.28
C ALA A 18 -0.09 -3.73 2.01
N GLY A 19 -0.66 -3.18 0.93
CA GLY A 19 -0.55 -1.76 0.59
C GLY A 19 -1.19 -0.86 1.63
N SER A 20 -2.34 -1.25 2.19
CA SER A 20 -3.01 -0.49 3.26
C SER A 20 -2.15 -0.42 4.53
N LEU A 21 -1.55 -1.55 4.94
CA LEU A 21 -0.65 -1.63 6.09
C LEU A 21 0.58 -0.74 5.91
N LEU A 22 1.22 -0.78 4.73
CA LEU A 22 2.38 0.05 4.43
C LEU A 22 2.03 1.55 4.42
N THR A 23 0.84 1.90 3.91
CA THR A 23 0.37 3.29 3.90
C THR A 23 0.15 3.79 5.34
N VAL A 24 -0.52 3.01 6.18
CA VAL A 24 -0.75 3.34 7.60
C VAL A 24 0.58 3.47 8.35
N TRP A 25 1.52 2.56 8.10
CA TRP A 25 2.84 2.60 8.72
C TRP A 25 3.64 3.87 8.33
N GLY A 26 3.54 4.29 7.07
CA GLY A 26 4.10 5.56 6.60
C GLY A 26 3.49 6.78 7.32
N ILE A 27 2.16 6.78 7.55
CA ILE A 27 1.47 7.84 8.32
C ILE A 27 1.97 7.90 9.76
N ILE A 28 2.12 6.73 10.41
CA ILE A 28 2.65 6.65 11.77
C ILE A 28 4.07 7.22 11.84
N GLN A 29 4.96 6.83 10.93
CA GLN A 29 6.33 7.35 10.90
C GLN A 29 6.37 8.85 10.62
N LEU A 30 5.46 9.38 9.81
CA LEU A 30 5.34 10.83 9.59
C LEU A 30 5.00 11.56 10.90
N GLY A 31 4.04 11.04 11.67
CA GLY A 31 3.69 11.60 12.98
C GLY A 31 4.86 11.56 13.98
N VAL A 32 5.61 10.45 14.01
CA VAL A 32 6.82 10.31 14.84
C VAL A 32 7.92 11.28 14.38
N ALA A 33 8.18 11.38 13.08
CA ALA A 33 9.20 12.27 12.53
C ALA A 33 8.86 13.75 12.76
N ILE A 34 7.58 14.14 12.71
CA ILE A 34 7.12 15.49 13.09
C ILE A 34 7.41 15.74 14.57
N LYS A 35 7.06 14.79 15.45
CA LYS A 35 7.31 14.91 16.90
C LYS A 35 8.81 15.09 17.20
N GLU A 36 9.66 14.38 16.47
CA GLU A 36 11.12 14.41 16.63
C GLU A 36 11.79 15.57 15.88
N HIS A 37 11.03 16.41 15.15
CA HIS A 37 11.56 17.44 14.23
C HIS A 37 12.60 16.88 13.25
N ASN A 38 12.42 15.63 12.83
CA ASN A 38 13.34 14.90 11.98
C ASN A 38 12.97 15.11 10.50
N GLY A 39 13.53 16.16 9.88
CA GLY A 39 13.32 16.51 8.47
C GLY A 39 13.53 15.35 7.49
N PRO A 40 14.68 14.64 7.54
CA PRO A 40 14.91 13.46 6.72
C PRO A 40 13.90 12.34 6.96
N GLY A 41 13.51 12.11 8.21
CA GLY A 41 12.50 11.11 8.58
C GLY A 41 11.12 11.41 7.98
N MET A 42 10.70 12.68 7.96
CA MET A 42 9.44 13.10 7.35
C MET A 42 9.44 12.83 5.84
N GLN A 43 10.54 13.15 5.14
CA GLN A 43 10.64 12.89 3.70
C GLN A 43 10.56 11.39 3.40
N HIS A 44 11.24 10.55 4.19
CA HIS A 44 11.18 9.11 4.03
C HIS A 44 9.76 8.56 4.24
N ALA A 45 9.08 9.04 5.29
CA ALA A 45 7.72 8.63 5.60
C ALA A 45 6.72 9.06 4.51
N ILE A 46 6.86 10.24 3.92
CA ILE A 46 6.06 10.66 2.75
C ILE A 46 6.24 9.67 1.59
N PHE A 47 7.48 9.27 1.29
CA PHE A 47 7.74 8.29 0.23
C PHE A 47 7.13 6.91 0.54
N GLN A 48 7.12 6.48 1.80
CA GLN A 48 6.45 5.24 2.19
C GLN A 48 4.93 5.31 2.02
N ILE A 49 4.30 6.45 2.34
CA ILE A 49 2.86 6.66 2.08
C ILE A 49 2.58 6.57 0.58
N VAL A 50 3.36 7.28 -0.24
CA VAL A 50 3.18 7.27 -1.70
C VAL A 50 3.40 5.85 -2.25
N GLY A 51 4.43 5.14 -1.79
CA GLY A 51 4.68 3.75 -2.17
C GLY A 51 3.53 2.82 -1.78
N GLY A 52 2.99 2.96 -0.57
CA GLY A 52 1.81 2.20 -0.12
C GLY A 52 0.56 2.50 -0.95
N ALA A 53 0.32 3.76 -1.30
CA ALA A 53 -0.79 4.18 -2.15
C ALA A 53 -0.69 3.61 -3.58
N VAL A 54 0.53 3.52 -4.13
CA VAL A 54 0.77 2.87 -5.43
C VAL A 54 0.48 1.37 -5.36
N ILE A 55 0.88 0.69 -4.28
CA ILE A 55 0.58 -0.74 -4.07
C ILE A 55 -0.93 -0.97 -3.98
N LEU A 56 -1.65 -0.10 -3.27
CA LEU A 56 -3.11 -0.12 -3.20
C LEU A 56 -3.76 0.03 -4.57
N ALA A 57 -3.33 1.02 -5.35
CA ALA A 57 -3.82 1.26 -6.70
C ALA A 57 -3.55 0.04 -7.62
N ALA A 58 -2.36 -0.58 -7.51
CA ALA A 58 -2.03 -1.78 -8.26
C ALA A 58 -2.90 -2.99 -7.87
N GLY A 59 -3.16 -3.19 -6.57
CA GLY A 59 -4.04 -4.24 -6.08
C GLY A 59 -5.48 -4.08 -6.58
N ALA A 60 -5.99 -2.84 -6.57
CA ALA A 60 -7.31 -2.51 -7.11
C ALA A 60 -7.37 -2.63 -8.64
N TRP A 61 -6.26 -2.43 -9.36
CA TRP A 61 -6.22 -2.59 -10.80
C TRP A 61 -6.16 -4.05 -11.24
N ILE A 62 -5.52 -4.93 -10.47
CA ILE A 62 -5.46 -6.37 -10.74
C ILE A 62 -6.86 -7.00 -10.82
N THR A 63 -7.85 -6.51 -10.08
CA THR A 63 -9.24 -7.03 -10.18
C THR A 63 -9.92 -6.66 -11.50
N ASN A 64 -9.44 -5.63 -12.20
CA ASN A 64 -9.94 -5.22 -13.51
C ASN A 64 -9.23 -5.98 -14.64
N ILE A 65 -8.16 -6.72 -14.35
CA ILE A 65 -7.56 -7.68 -15.28
C ILE A 65 -8.38 -8.97 -15.21
N SER A 66 -9.62 -8.91 -15.68
CA SER A 66 -10.43 -10.08 -15.98
C SER A 66 -10.12 -10.52 -17.41
N MET A 67 -9.47 -11.67 -17.56
CA MET A 67 -9.41 -12.39 -18.85
C MET A 67 -10.68 -13.20 -19.07
#